data_AF-A0A6G1DVR3-F1
#
_entry.id   AF-A0A6G1DVR3-F1
#
_cell.length_a   1.000
_cell.length_b   1.000
_cell.length_c   1.000
_cell.angle_alpha   90.00
_cell.angle_beta   90.00
_cell.angle_gamma   90.00
#
_symmetry.space_group_name_H-M   'P 1'
#
loop_
_entity.id
_entity.type
_entity.pdbx_description
1 polymer ?
#
loop_
_entity_poly.entity_id
_entity_poly.type
_entity_poly.pdbx_seq_one_letter_code
_entity_poly.pdbx_strand_id
1 'polypeptide(L)'
;MAALNDVLLRWSPWQLLLCFAIVAGSVAASLWAILSPRRPPGASASALVVDVAAIGSGTSAMWRSSWSGVRPAWLLASRAAAVVALAGVLLWDALTYDLTIMMYYTEWTFMLEIVYFVIATMFSAYGCFIYSNHHHRVTMLPESDESLLSNSLMETNHGADQKGGAGLYLGRLMQIVYQVCGGSVVLTDVIFWALIVPFMYSAHFSLNAVMVCIHSFNLVFLLIETTLNSLEFPWFRMTYFVLWTCSYVIIQWVAHVCGLTW
;
A
#
# COMPACT_ATOMS: atom_id res chain seq x y z
N MET A 1 12.95 4.04 -34.25
CA MET A 1 14.32 3.65 -34.64
C MET A 1 15.37 4.70 -34.27
N ALA A 2 15.13 6.01 -34.47
CA ALA A 2 16.09 7.06 -34.07
C ALA A 2 16.37 7.10 -32.56
N ALA A 3 15.34 7.14 -31.71
CA ALA A 3 15.51 7.13 -30.24
C ALA A 3 16.20 5.86 -29.70
N LEU A 4 15.98 4.71 -30.36
CA LEU A 4 16.62 3.44 -29.98
C LEU A 4 18.12 3.43 -30.35
N ASN A 5 18.48 4.08 -31.44
CA ASN A 5 19.88 4.25 -31.85
C ASN A 5 20.62 5.25 -30.94
N ASP A 6 19.97 6.31 -30.48
CA ASP A 6 20.59 7.28 -29.56
C ASP A 6 20.88 6.69 -28.17
N VAL A 7 20.06 5.74 -27.71
CA VAL A 7 20.30 4.97 -26.47
C VAL A 7 21.49 4.03 -26.62
N LEU A 8 21.56 3.30 -27.74
CA LEU A 8 22.66 2.37 -28.05
C LEU A 8 23.99 3.10 -28.28
N LEU A 9 23.96 4.38 -28.64
CA LEU A 9 25.15 5.22 -28.83
C LEU A 9 25.73 5.75 -27.51
N ARG A 10 24.92 5.88 -26.45
CA ARG A 10 25.35 6.44 -25.15
C ARG A 10 25.64 5.38 -24.09
N TRP A 11 25.00 4.22 -24.17
CA TRP A 11 25.19 3.10 -23.24
C TRP A 11 25.85 1.94 -23.94
N SER A 12 26.80 1.32 -23.26
CA SER A 12 27.43 0.13 -23.82
C SER A 12 26.45 -1.05 -23.88
N PRO A 13 26.46 -1.86 -24.95
CA PRO A 13 25.52 -2.97 -25.12
C PRO A 13 25.46 -3.93 -23.93
N TRP A 14 26.56 -4.12 -23.21
CA TRP A 14 26.64 -4.98 -22.03
C TRP A 14 25.95 -4.39 -20.79
N GLN A 15 25.96 -3.06 -20.59
CA GLN A 15 25.20 -2.43 -19.51
C GLN A 15 23.69 -2.62 -19.72
N LEU A 16 23.23 -2.46 -20.96
CA LEU A 16 21.84 -2.67 -21.31
C LEU A 16 21.41 -4.12 -21.02
N LEU A 17 22.23 -5.09 -21.46
CA LEU A 17 21.99 -6.52 -21.18
C LEU A 17 21.97 -6.83 -19.69
N LEU A 18 22.86 -6.23 -18.91
CA LEU A 18 22.88 -6.40 -17.46
C LEU A 18 21.61 -5.85 -16.81
N CYS A 19 21.15 -4.66 -17.20
CA CYS A 19 19.90 -4.08 -16.70
C CYS A 19 18.69 -4.96 -17.03
N PHE A 20 18.58 -5.46 -18.26
CA PHE A 20 17.54 -6.40 -18.64
C PHE A 20 17.60 -7.70 -17.84
N ALA A 21 18.80 -8.26 -17.63
CA ALA A 21 18.98 -9.47 -16.86
C ALA A 21 18.58 -9.30 -15.39
N ILE A 22 18.92 -8.15 -14.77
CA ILE A 22 18.55 -7.83 -13.38
C ILE A 22 17.03 -7.72 -13.25
N VAL A 23 16.37 -6.95 -14.13
CA VAL A 23 14.92 -6.75 -14.08
C VAL A 23 14.16 -8.05 -14.40
N ALA A 24 14.58 -8.78 -15.43
CA ALA A 24 13.96 -10.07 -15.75
C ALA A 24 14.16 -11.10 -14.63
N GLY A 25 15.36 -11.14 -14.05
CA GLY A 25 15.70 -12.01 -12.93
C GLY A 25 14.89 -11.69 -11.67
N SER A 26 14.72 -10.40 -11.32
CA SER A 26 13.93 -9.99 -10.16
C SER A 26 12.45 -10.26 -10.35
N VAL A 27 11.90 -10.06 -11.56
CA VAL A 27 10.53 -10.44 -11.89
C VAL A 27 10.34 -11.96 -11.82
N ALA A 28 11.23 -12.73 -12.43
CA ALA A 28 11.16 -14.19 -12.41
C ALA A 28 11.27 -14.75 -10.98
N ALA A 29 12.20 -14.23 -10.16
CA ALA A 29 12.35 -14.63 -8.76
C ALA A 29 11.11 -14.27 -7.93
N SER A 30 10.52 -13.09 -8.15
CA SER A 30 9.32 -12.66 -7.45
C SER A 30 8.11 -13.51 -7.83
N LEU A 31 7.92 -13.78 -9.13
CA LEU A 31 6.86 -14.66 -9.63
C LEU A 31 7.06 -16.09 -9.13
N TRP A 32 8.29 -16.59 -9.14
CA TRP A 32 8.62 -17.89 -8.57
C TRP A 32 8.27 -17.96 -7.09
N ALA A 33 8.63 -16.95 -6.29
CA ALA A 33 8.31 -16.92 -4.87
C ALA A 33 6.81 -16.83 -4.58
N ILE A 34 6.04 -16.17 -5.46
CA ILE A 34 4.57 -16.07 -5.35
C ILE A 34 3.88 -17.38 -5.78
N LEU A 35 4.33 -17.98 -6.88
CA LEU A 35 3.71 -19.15 -7.52
C LEU A 35 4.23 -20.47 -6.98
N SER A 36 5.39 -20.48 -6.33
CA SER A 36 5.96 -21.68 -5.71
C SER A 36 4.95 -22.23 -4.70
N PRO A 37 4.46 -23.46 -4.88
CA PRO A 37 3.66 -24.12 -3.88
C PRO A 37 4.49 -24.12 -2.61
N ARG A 38 4.03 -23.43 -1.56
CA ARG A 38 4.64 -23.52 -0.24
C ARG A 38 4.43 -24.95 0.26
N ARG A 39 5.28 -25.89 -0.17
CA ARG A 39 5.53 -27.17 0.48
C ARG A 39 6.80 -27.01 1.29
N PRO A 40 6.72 -26.42 2.49
CA PRO A 40 7.82 -26.55 3.43
C PRO A 40 7.97 -28.05 3.74
N PRO A 41 9.19 -28.60 3.71
CA PRO A 41 9.44 -29.92 4.27
C PRO A 41 9.20 -29.80 5.79
N GLY A 42 8.02 -30.19 6.25
CA GLY A 42 7.70 -30.29 7.68
C GLY A 42 6.93 -29.12 8.32
N ALA A 43 6.51 -28.06 7.62
CA ALA A 43 5.60 -27.09 8.24
C ALA A 43 4.14 -27.55 8.11
N SER A 44 3.60 -27.98 9.25
CA SER A 44 2.23 -28.40 9.47
C SER A 44 1.21 -27.40 8.89
N ALA A 45 0.00 -27.90 8.59
CA ALA A 45 -1.18 -27.15 8.17
C ALA A 45 -1.44 -25.88 9.02
N SER A 46 -0.85 -25.81 10.22
CA SER A 46 -0.79 -24.62 11.07
C SER A 46 -0.30 -23.35 10.38
N ALA A 47 0.68 -23.36 9.48
CA ALA A 47 1.19 -22.11 8.88
C ALA A 47 0.19 -21.46 7.90
N LEU A 48 -0.53 -22.27 7.13
CA LEU A 48 -1.59 -21.80 6.22
C LEU A 48 -2.83 -21.38 7.01
N VAL A 49 -3.16 -22.11 8.07
CA VAL A 49 -4.24 -21.75 9.01
C VAL A 49 -3.89 -20.46 9.75
N VAL A 50 -2.63 -20.23 10.12
CA VAL A 50 -2.16 -18.97 10.73
C VAL A 50 -2.21 -17.82 9.72
N ASP A 51 -1.82 -18.03 8.46
CA ASP A 51 -1.91 -16.97 7.42
C ASP A 51 -3.40 -16.61 7.14
N VAL A 52 -4.29 -17.61 7.05
CA VAL A 52 -5.73 -17.40 6.85
C VAL A 52 -6.40 -16.81 8.09
N ALA A 53 -6.02 -17.24 9.31
CA ALA A 53 -6.50 -16.68 10.56
C ALA A 53 -5.97 -15.27 10.82
N ALA A 54 -4.73 -14.95 10.42
CA ALA A 54 -4.18 -13.60 10.46
C ALA A 54 -4.88 -12.69 9.45
N ILE A 55 -5.22 -13.19 8.26
CA ILE A 55 -6.04 -12.44 7.29
C ILE A 55 -7.48 -12.25 7.81
N GLY A 56 -8.10 -13.28 8.38
CA GLY A 56 -9.45 -13.21 8.96
C GLY A 56 -9.52 -12.27 10.17
N SER A 57 -8.59 -12.42 11.11
CA SER A 57 -8.40 -11.50 12.25
C SER A 57 -8.10 -10.09 11.77
N GLY A 58 -7.23 -9.96 10.76
CA GLY A 58 -6.84 -8.71 10.11
C GLY A 58 -8.00 -7.98 9.45
N THR A 59 -8.93 -8.68 8.75
CA THR A 59 -10.14 -8.03 8.24
C THR A 59 -10.92 -7.39 9.37
N SER A 60 -11.09 -8.10 10.49
CA SER A 60 -11.84 -7.61 11.66
C SER A 60 -11.15 -6.53 12.49
N ALA A 61 -9.82 -6.45 12.39
CA ALA A 61 -8.96 -5.43 12.99
C ALA A 61 -8.79 -4.22 12.06
N MET A 62 -8.91 -4.36 10.75
CA MET A 62 -8.75 -3.26 9.79
C MET A 62 -9.86 -2.20 9.88
N TRP A 63 -11.03 -2.55 10.42
CA TRP A 63 -12.12 -1.61 10.72
C TRP A 63 -12.27 -1.26 12.21
N ARG A 64 -11.51 -1.91 13.11
CA ARG A 64 -11.47 -1.61 14.54
C ARG A 64 -10.07 -1.13 14.88
N SER A 65 -9.93 0.15 15.18
CA SER A 65 -8.72 0.70 15.79
C SER A 65 -8.20 -0.26 16.87
N SER A 66 -6.92 -0.59 16.81
CA SER A 66 -6.27 -1.45 17.80
C SER A 66 -6.27 -0.83 19.20
N TRP A 67 -6.56 0.47 19.31
CA TRP A 67 -6.69 1.19 20.56
C TRP A 67 -8.14 1.15 21.07
N SER A 68 -8.32 0.73 22.32
CA SER A 68 -9.59 0.46 23.02
C SER A 68 -10.49 1.69 23.26
N GLY A 69 -10.29 2.80 22.55
CA GLY A 69 -11.04 4.05 22.77
C GLY A 69 -11.21 4.95 21.55
N VAL A 70 -10.65 4.62 20.38
CA VAL A 70 -10.84 5.44 19.17
C VAL A 70 -12.16 5.06 18.52
N ARG A 71 -13.10 6.01 18.43
CA ARG A 71 -14.37 5.81 17.74
C ARG A 71 -14.09 5.42 16.28
N PRO A 72 -14.79 4.43 15.68
CA PRO A 72 -14.62 4.05 14.27
C PRO A 72 -14.71 5.25 13.30
N ALA A 73 -15.48 6.28 13.67
CA ALA A 73 -15.59 7.54 12.93
C ALA A 73 -14.27 8.35 12.85
N TRP A 74 -13.42 8.30 13.88
CA TRP A 74 -12.15 9.04 13.90
C TRP A 74 -11.12 8.40 12.95
N LEU A 75 -11.08 7.06 12.91
CA LEU A 75 -10.26 6.32 11.95
C LEU A 75 -10.72 6.58 10.51
N LEU A 76 -12.02 6.69 10.27
CA LEU A 76 -12.55 7.10 8.95
C LEU A 76 -12.11 8.53 8.60
N ALA A 77 -12.24 9.46 9.55
CA ALA A 77 -11.86 10.86 9.34
C ALA A 77 -10.37 11.03 9.06
N SER A 78 -9.49 10.32 9.78
CA SER A 78 -8.05 10.39 9.56
C SER A 78 -7.65 9.85 8.19
N ARG A 79 -8.23 8.73 7.75
CA ARG A 79 -7.97 8.15 6.42
C ARG A 79 -8.48 9.05 5.30
N ALA A 80 -9.68 9.61 5.44
CA ALA A 80 -10.22 10.57 4.47
C ALA A 80 -9.38 11.85 4.40
N ALA A 81 -8.92 12.36 5.55
CA ALA A 81 -8.02 13.51 5.59
C ALA A 81 -6.67 13.22 4.90
N ALA A 82 -6.11 12.01 5.09
CA ALA A 82 -4.91 11.58 4.38
C ALA A 82 -5.12 11.54 2.86
N VAL A 83 -6.25 10.98 2.37
CA VAL A 83 -6.59 11.02 0.93
C VAL A 83 -6.61 12.45 0.40
N VAL A 84 -7.28 13.36 1.10
CA VAL A 84 -7.41 14.77 0.65
C VAL A 84 -6.05 15.47 0.66
N ALA A 85 -5.25 15.28 1.70
CA ALA A 85 -3.93 15.90 1.82
C ALA A 85 -2.97 15.39 0.74
N LEU A 86 -2.86 14.07 0.56
CA LEU A 86 -2.00 13.45 -0.45
C LEU A 86 -2.49 13.79 -1.87
N ALA A 87 -3.78 13.68 -2.17
CA ALA A 87 -4.29 14.07 -3.49
C ALA A 87 -4.09 15.56 -3.79
N GLY A 88 -4.21 16.43 -2.77
CA GLY A 88 -3.97 17.86 -2.90
C GLY A 88 -2.52 18.19 -3.25
N VAL A 89 -1.55 17.56 -2.58
CA VAL A 89 -0.12 17.75 -2.89
C VAL A 89 0.22 17.19 -4.27
N LEU A 90 -0.29 16.02 -4.63
CA LEU A 90 -0.07 15.44 -5.96
C LEU A 90 -0.61 16.33 -7.07
N LEU A 91 -1.82 16.85 -6.88
CA LEU A 91 -2.45 17.75 -7.84
C LEU A 91 -1.66 19.05 -7.95
N TRP A 92 -1.15 19.57 -6.84
CA TRP A 92 -0.28 20.75 -6.84
C TRP A 92 0.97 20.52 -7.69
N ASP A 93 1.65 19.38 -7.53
CA ASP A 93 2.84 19.05 -8.31
C ASP A 93 2.53 18.88 -9.80
N ALA A 94 1.44 18.17 -10.13
CA ALA A 94 1.00 18.00 -11.51
C ALA A 94 0.64 19.32 -12.20
N LEU A 95 0.10 20.31 -11.46
CA LEU A 95 -0.23 21.63 -11.98
C LEU A 95 0.99 22.56 -12.06
N THR A 96 2.03 22.32 -11.27
CA THR A 96 3.23 23.17 -11.20
C THR A 96 4.31 22.73 -12.18
N TYR A 97 4.46 21.42 -12.38
CA TYR A 97 5.58 20.80 -13.12
C TYR A 97 5.12 19.94 -14.32
N ASP A 98 3.87 20.10 -14.73
CA ASP A 98 3.19 19.30 -15.76
C ASP A 98 3.11 17.79 -15.44
N LEU A 99 2.33 17.04 -16.24
CA LEU A 99 2.14 15.59 -16.04
C LEU A 99 3.42 14.76 -16.22
N THR A 100 4.48 15.34 -16.76
CA THR A 100 5.80 14.71 -16.88
C THR A 100 6.43 14.40 -15.53
N ILE A 101 6.06 15.13 -14.46
CA ILE A 101 6.54 14.83 -13.10
C ILE A 101 6.13 13.43 -12.63
N MET A 102 5.03 12.88 -13.18
CA MET A 102 4.60 11.50 -12.93
C MET A 102 5.60 10.45 -13.42
N MET A 103 6.69 10.82 -14.11
CA MET A 103 7.78 9.88 -14.44
C MET A 103 8.72 9.59 -13.28
N TYR A 104 8.66 10.37 -12.19
CA TYR A 104 9.48 10.15 -11.00
C TYR A 104 8.87 9.08 -10.08
N TYR A 105 9.73 8.24 -9.50
CA TYR A 105 9.32 7.17 -8.59
C TYR A 105 8.57 7.71 -7.37
N THR A 106 8.95 8.89 -6.85
CA THR A 106 8.27 9.50 -5.71
C THR A 106 6.78 9.76 -5.99
N GLU A 107 6.44 10.26 -7.18
CA GLU A 107 5.03 10.46 -7.58
C GLU A 107 4.26 9.15 -7.70
N TRP A 108 4.92 8.09 -8.18
CA TRP A 108 4.34 6.74 -8.22
C TRP A 108 4.05 6.22 -6.81
N THR A 109 4.97 6.43 -5.87
CA THR A 109 4.78 6.04 -4.48
C THR A 109 3.64 6.83 -3.82
N PHE A 110 3.52 8.12 -4.13
CA PHE A 110 2.45 8.99 -3.67
C PHE A 110 1.08 8.55 -4.19
N MET A 111 0.99 8.23 -5.49
CA MET A 111 -0.20 7.65 -6.11
C MET A 111 -0.61 6.33 -5.47
N LEU A 112 0.35 5.45 -5.21
CA LEU A 112 0.10 4.17 -4.55
C LEU A 112 -0.45 4.37 -3.12
N GLU A 113 0.08 5.35 -2.38
CA GLU A 113 -0.38 5.70 -1.04
C GLU A 113 -1.80 6.29 -1.05
N ILE A 114 -2.13 7.13 -2.02
CA ILE A 114 -3.52 7.62 -2.22
C ILE A 114 -4.46 6.44 -2.46
N VAL A 115 -4.11 5.52 -3.37
CA VAL A 115 -4.92 4.33 -3.66
C VAL A 115 -5.13 3.49 -2.39
N TYR A 116 -4.07 3.28 -1.62
CA TYR A 116 -4.14 2.60 -0.33
C TYR A 116 -5.14 3.27 0.61
N PHE A 117 -5.02 4.58 0.83
CA PHE A 117 -5.89 5.33 1.75
C PHE A 117 -7.34 5.39 1.26
N VAL A 118 -7.59 5.42 -0.06
CA VAL A 118 -8.94 5.32 -0.63
C VAL A 118 -9.56 3.97 -0.28
N ILE A 119 -8.83 2.86 -0.51
CA ILE A 119 -9.31 1.51 -0.18
C ILE A 119 -9.55 1.41 1.34
N ALA A 120 -8.60 1.86 2.17
CA ALA A 120 -8.74 1.94 3.63
C ALA A 120 -9.98 2.75 4.07
N THR A 121 -10.26 3.87 3.41
CA THR A 121 -11.43 4.72 3.70
C THR A 121 -12.73 3.99 3.38
N MET A 122 -12.80 3.31 2.23
CA MET A 122 -13.97 2.51 1.86
C MET A 122 -14.23 1.39 2.88
N PHE A 123 -13.19 0.71 3.35
CA PHE A 123 -13.29 -0.30 4.40
C PHE A 123 -13.77 0.26 5.74
N SER A 124 -13.21 1.38 6.19
CA SER A 124 -13.67 2.06 7.41
C SER A 124 -15.13 2.48 7.29
N ALA A 125 -15.55 2.98 6.14
CA ALA A 125 -16.94 3.38 5.89
C ALA A 125 -17.89 2.16 5.94
N TYR A 126 -17.50 1.05 5.31
CA TYR A 126 -18.26 -0.20 5.37
C TYR A 126 -18.38 -0.75 6.81
N GLY A 127 -17.28 -0.75 7.57
CA GLY A 127 -17.27 -1.14 8.98
C GLY A 127 -18.15 -0.23 9.86
N CYS A 128 -18.10 1.09 9.63
CA CYS A 128 -18.94 2.06 10.32
C CYS A 128 -20.43 1.87 9.99
N PHE A 129 -20.77 1.59 8.73
CA PHE A 129 -22.14 1.28 8.30
C PHE A 129 -22.70 0.04 9.01
N ILE A 130 -21.91 -1.04 9.07
CA ILE A 130 -22.30 -2.27 9.81
C ILE A 130 -22.49 -1.96 11.30
N TYR A 131 -21.54 -1.26 11.91
CA TYR A 131 -21.60 -0.91 13.33
C TYR A 131 -22.82 -0.05 13.67
N SER A 132 -23.11 0.98 12.86
CA SER A 132 -24.27 1.86 13.03
C SER A 132 -25.59 1.10 12.87
N ASN A 133 -25.69 0.22 11.88
CA ASN A 133 -26.88 -0.59 11.64
C ASN A 133 -27.13 -1.60 12.78
N HIS A 134 -26.07 -2.15 13.38
CA HIS A 134 -26.17 -2.98 14.58
C HIS A 134 -26.65 -2.18 15.78
N HIS A 135 -26.07 -1.01 16.02
CA HIS A 135 -26.46 -0.19 17.16
C HIS A 135 -27.94 0.20 17.06
N HIS A 136 -28.43 0.55 15.86
CA HIS A 136 -29.83 0.89 15.62
C HIS A 136 -30.79 -0.31 15.76
N ARG A 137 -30.35 -1.53 15.43
CA ARG A 137 -31.13 -2.76 15.66
C ARG A 137 -31.23 -3.12 17.14
N VAL A 138 -30.17 -2.89 17.90
CA VAL A 138 -30.15 -3.14 19.36
C VAL A 138 -31.03 -2.13 20.10
N THR A 139 -31.04 -0.85 19.71
CA THR A 139 -31.91 0.17 20.36
C THR A 139 -33.41 -0.05 20.11
N MET A 140 -33.78 -0.87 19.12
CA MET A 140 -35.17 -1.17 18.76
C MET A 140 -35.68 -2.49 19.35
N LEU A 141 -34.82 -3.28 20.02
CA LEU A 141 -35.21 -4.51 20.72
C LEU A 141 -35.51 -4.23 22.20
N PRO A 142 -36.59 -4.79 22.78
CA PRO A 142 -36.83 -4.66 24.22
C PRO A 142 -35.67 -5.27 25.01
N GLU A 143 -35.36 -4.66 26.14
CA GLU A 143 -34.20 -4.87 27.03
C GLU A 143 -34.13 -6.26 27.73
N SER A 144 -34.67 -7.33 27.14
CA SER A 144 -34.90 -8.59 27.85
C SER A 144 -34.08 -9.81 27.40
N ASP A 145 -33.33 -9.78 26.29
CA ASP A 145 -32.59 -10.97 25.85
C ASP A 145 -31.15 -10.68 25.40
N GLU A 146 -30.22 -10.60 26.36
CA GLU A 146 -28.77 -10.61 26.11
C GLU A 146 -28.32 -11.86 25.31
N SER A 147 -29.06 -12.97 25.44
CA SER A 147 -28.78 -14.22 24.72
C SER A 147 -29.08 -14.10 23.21
N LEU A 148 -30.13 -13.39 22.81
CA LEU A 148 -30.45 -13.09 21.42
C LEU A 148 -29.48 -12.07 20.82
N LEU A 149 -29.02 -11.10 21.61
CA LEU A 149 -28.01 -10.13 21.18
C LEU A 149 -26.70 -10.84 20.84
N SER A 150 -26.23 -11.73 21.72
CA SER A 150 -25.02 -12.54 21.52
C SER A 150 -25.17 -13.48 20.31
N ASN A 151 -26.32 -14.13 20.15
CA ASN A 151 -26.62 -14.96 18.99
C ASN A 151 -26.69 -14.15 17.68
N SER A 152 -27.29 -12.95 17.68
CA SER A 152 -27.34 -12.09 16.49
C SER A 152 -25.96 -11.57 16.09
N LEU A 153 -25.10 -11.28 17.08
CA LEU A 153 -23.71 -10.85 16.90
C LEU A 153 -22.84 -12.01 16.39
N MET A 154 -23.11 -13.22 16.86
CA MET A 154 -22.48 -14.45 16.37
C MET A 154 -22.95 -14.82 14.95
N GLU A 155 -24.24 -14.61 14.65
CA GLU A 155 -24.88 -14.90 13.35
C GLU A 155 -24.51 -13.86 12.28
N THR A 156 -24.27 -12.60 12.63
CA THR A 156 -23.73 -11.59 11.69
C THR A 156 -22.22 -11.71 11.51
N ASN A 157 -21.48 -12.15 12.53
CA ASN A 157 -20.10 -12.60 12.32
C ASN A 157 -20.08 -13.80 11.36
N HIS A 158 -20.98 -14.78 11.50
CA HIS A 158 -21.13 -15.90 10.56
C HIS A 158 -21.71 -15.51 9.19
N GLY A 159 -22.55 -14.47 9.10
CA GLY A 159 -23.12 -13.95 7.85
C GLY A 159 -22.13 -13.09 7.05
N ALA A 160 -21.23 -12.37 7.73
CA ALA A 160 -20.06 -11.76 7.12
C ALA A 160 -19.04 -12.84 6.68
N ASP A 161 -18.97 -13.95 7.41
CA ASP A 161 -18.18 -15.14 7.07
C ASP A 161 -18.80 -15.95 5.90
N GLN A 162 -20.11 -15.82 5.65
CA GLN A 162 -20.80 -16.44 4.50
C GLN A 162 -20.53 -15.72 3.16
N LYS A 163 -20.00 -14.48 3.20
CA LYS A 163 -19.28 -13.82 2.09
C LYS A 163 -17.76 -14.07 2.15
N GLY A 164 -17.34 -15.17 2.75
CA GLY A 164 -15.94 -15.50 3.09
C GLY A 164 -14.95 -15.50 1.92
N GLY A 165 -15.41 -15.54 0.68
CA GLY A 165 -14.55 -15.28 -0.48
C GLY A 165 -14.13 -13.80 -0.57
N ALA A 166 -15.09 -12.90 -0.80
CA ALA A 166 -14.80 -11.51 -1.16
C ALA A 166 -14.10 -10.72 -0.04
N GLY A 167 -14.48 -10.93 1.22
CA GLY A 167 -13.82 -10.28 2.37
C GLY A 167 -12.37 -10.72 2.55
N LEU A 168 -12.09 -12.01 2.35
CA LEU A 168 -10.75 -12.58 2.43
C LEU A 168 -9.86 -12.09 1.26
N TYR A 169 -10.40 -12.02 0.04
CA TYR A 169 -9.67 -11.47 -1.12
C TYR A 169 -9.34 -9.99 -0.93
N LEU A 170 -10.29 -9.21 -0.41
CA LEU A 170 -10.09 -7.77 -0.21
C LEU A 170 -9.13 -7.47 0.96
N GLY A 171 -9.18 -8.24 2.04
CA GLY A 171 -8.18 -8.17 3.12
C GLY A 171 -6.77 -8.53 2.63
N ARG A 172 -6.65 -9.54 1.76
CA ARG A 172 -5.38 -9.89 1.11
C ARG A 172 -4.89 -8.78 0.18
N LEU A 173 -5.78 -8.18 -0.62
CA LEU A 173 -5.44 -7.06 -1.49
C LEU A 173 -4.88 -5.90 -0.66
N MET A 174 -5.55 -5.54 0.43
CA MET A 174 -5.11 -4.46 1.29
C MET A 174 -3.74 -4.73 1.91
N GLN A 175 -3.50 -5.97 2.37
CA GLN A 175 -2.20 -6.35 2.92
C GLN A 175 -1.09 -6.27 1.85
N ILE A 176 -1.38 -6.66 0.61
CA ILE A 176 -0.42 -6.52 -0.50
C ILE A 176 -0.14 -5.04 -0.76
N VAL A 177 -1.17 -4.21 -0.92
CA VAL A 177 -1.01 -2.78 -1.20
C VAL A 177 -0.22 -2.11 -0.07
N TYR A 178 -0.59 -2.36 1.19
CA TYR A 178 0.13 -1.87 2.37
C TYR A 178 1.62 -2.21 2.35
N GLN A 179 1.98 -3.45 1.97
CA GLN A 179 3.36 -3.89 1.89
C GLN A 179 4.14 -3.22 0.77
N VAL A 180 3.50 -3.03 -0.39
CA VAL A 180 4.11 -2.28 -1.49
C VAL A 180 4.31 -0.83 -1.05
N CYS A 181 3.30 -0.19 -0.45
CA CYS A 181 3.39 1.16 0.12
C CYS A 181 4.53 1.28 1.12
N GLY A 182 4.58 0.40 2.13
CA GLY A 182 5.61 0.44 3.16
C GLY A 182 7.02 0.26 2.58
N GLY A 183 7.22 -0.69 1.67
CA GLY A 183 8.50 -0.88 1.00
C GLY A 183 8.90 0.32 0.14
N SER A 184 7.94 0.88 -0.59
CA SER A 184 8.14 2.04 -1.47
C SER A 184 8.46 3.32 -0.70
N VAL A 185 7.71 3.64 0.36
CA VAL A 185 7.94 4.81 1.22
C VAL A 185 9.27 4.71 1.95
N VAL A 186 9.61 3.53 2.51
CA VAL A 186 10.92 3.33 3.14
C VAL A 186 12.05 3.52 2.12
N LEU A 187 11.92 2.98 0.91
CA LEU A 187 12.92 3.17 -0.14
C LEU A 187 13.11 4.65 -0.49
N THR A 188 12.02 5.35 -0.80
CA THR A 188 12.09 6.78 -1.21
C THR A 188 12.65 7.64 -0.10
N ASP A 189 12.22 7.40 1.14
CA ASP A 189 12.54 8.28 2.26
C ASP A 189 13.94 8.00 2.80
N VAL A 190 14.38 6.74 2.83
CA VAL A 190 15.78 6.41 3.14
C VAL A 190 16.71 7.06 2.12
N ILE A 191 16.40 6.95 0.83
CA ILE A 191 17.21 7.59 -0.22
C ILE A 191 17.17 9.12 -0.04
N PHE A 192 16.01 9.70 0.20
CA PHE A 192 15.88 11.15 0.37
C PHE A 192 16.65 11.66 1.60
N TRP A 193 16.38 11.12 2.78
CA TRP A 193 16.96 11.59 4.03
C TRP A 193 18.43 11.20 4.22
N ALA A 194 18.83 10.01 3.78
CA ALA A 194 20.20 9.52 4.01
C ALA A 194 21.17 9.83 2.86
N LEU A 195 20.68 10.00 1.63
CA LEU A 195 21.51 10.29 0.46
C LEU A 195 21.24 11.68 -0.11
N ILE A 196 20.00 12.05 -0.44
CA ILE A 196 19.76 13.32 -1.14
C ILE A 196 20.03 14.52 -0.23
N VAL A 197 19.45 14.55 0.98
CA VAL A 197 19.57 15.70 1.90
C VAL A 197 21.03 16.00 2.30
N PRO A 198 21.86 15.03 2.73
CA PRO A 198 23.24 15.30 3.14
C PRO A 198 24.13 15.76 1.99
N PHE A 199 23.91 15.23 0.78
CA PHE A 199 24.70 15.58 -0.40
C PHE A 199 24.25 16.90 -1.05
N MET A 200 22.96 17.25 -0.98
CA MET A 200 22.46 18.52 -1.53
C MET A 200 22.70 19.72 -0.60
N TYR A 201 22.74 19.48 0.72
CA TYR A 201 23.09 20.50 1.71
C TYR A 201 24.52 21.04 1.51
N SER A 202 25.46 20.20 1.04
CA SER A 202 26.83 20.62 0.75
C SER A 202 26.99 21.37 -0.58
N ALA A 203 25.96 21.37 -1.44
CA ALA A 203 25.99 21.94 -2.79
C ALA A 203 25.26 23.30 -2.92
N HIS A 204 24.83 23.94 -1.82
CA HIS A 204 24.07 25.20 -1.80
C HIS A 204 22.73 25.18 -2.60
N PHE A 205 22.19 24.00 -2.92
CA PHE A 205 20.91 23.89 -3.59
C PHE A 205 19.75 24.13 -2.61
N SER A 206 18.79 24.97 -2.99
CA SER A 206 17.55 25.16 -2.24
C SER A 206 16.70 23.89 -2.33
N LEU A 207 16.72 23.06 -1.29
CA LEU A 207 15.74 21.99 -1.12
C LEU A 207 14.34 22.62 -1.20
N ASN A 208 13.54 22.18 -2.19
CA ASN A 208 12.18 22.68 -2.34
C ASN A 208 11.35 22.22 -1.14
N ALA A 209 10.70 23.14 -0.45
CA ALA A 209 9.87 22.84 0.71
C ALA A 209 8.79 21.79 0.38
N VAL A 210 8.25 21.81 -0.83
CA VAL A 210 7.26 20.84 -1.32
C VAL A 210 7.84 19.43 -1.34
N MET A 211 9.06 19.25 -1.84
CA MET A 211 9.76 17.96 -1.86
C MET A 211 9.97 17.40 -0.44
N VAL A 212 10.35 18.26 0.51
CA VAL A 212 10.48 17.87 1.93
C VAL A 212 9.12 17.46 2.51
N CYS A 213 8.05 18.18 2.16
CA CYS A 213 6.69 17.88 2.61
C CYS A 213 6.17 16.53 2.06
N ILE A 214 6.44 16.19 0.81
CA ILE A 214 6.05 14.91 0.19
C ILE A 214 6.61 13.73 0.98
N HIS A 215 7.93 13.72 1.21
CA HIS A 215 8.58 12.65 1.97
C HIS A 215 8.14 12.61 3.43
N SER A 216 7.90 13.77 4.04
CA SER A 216 7.39 13.83 5.41
C SER A 216 5.95 13.29 5.52
N PHE A 217 5.08 13.62 4.57
CA PHE A 217 3.69 13.15 4.56
C PHE A 217 3.58 11.66 4.34
N ASN A 218 4.33 11.09 3.39
CA ASN A 218 4.36 9.65 3.15
C ASN A 218 4.73 8.86 4.40
N LEU A 219 5.82 9.28 5.06
CA LEU A 219 6.27 8.63 6.29
C LEU A 219 5.24 8.75 7.40
N VAL A 220 4.72 9.96 7.63
CA VAL A 220 3.84 10.25 8.77
C VAL A 220 2.48 9.57 8.61
N PHE A 221 1.82 9.68 7.46
CA PHE A 221 0.51 9.08 7.26
C PHE A 221 0.58 7.54 7.32
N LEU A 222 1.59 6.94 6.69
CA LEU A 222 1.76 5.49 6.73
C LEU A 222 2.11 4.97 8.13
N LEU A 223 2.91 5.69 8.91
CA LEU A 223 3.19 5.35 10.32
C LEU A 223 1.95 5.50 11.22
N ILE A 224 1.16 6.56 11.04
CA ILE A 224 -0.11 6.74 11.76
C ILE A 224 -1.05 5.57 11.46
N GLU A 225 -1.18 5.18 10.19
CA GLU A 225 -2.01 4.03 9.82
C GLU A 225 -1.47 2.71 10.39
N THR A 226 -0.15 2.51 10.36
CA THR A 226 0.52 1.33 10.95
C THR A 226 0.17 1.19 12.43
N THR A 227 0.29 2.28 13.18
CA THR A 227 0.06 2.32 14.63
C THR A 227 -1.43 2.21 14.99
N LEU A 228 -2.33 2.73 14.16
CA LEU A 228 -3.78 2.64 14.37
C LEU A 228 -4.34 1.24 14.02
N ASN A 229 -3.78 0.56 13.03
CA ASN A 229 -4.29 -0.75 12.56
C ASN A 229 -3.55 -1.97 13.11
N SER A 230 -2.42 -1.81 13.82
CA SER A 230 -1.57 -2.92 14.27
C SER A 230 -1.32 -3.95 13.16
N LEU A 231 -1.09 -3.47 11.93
CA LEU A 231 -0.83 -4.33 10.78
C LEU A 231 0.53 -4.99 10.96
N GLU A 232 0.53 -6.30 11.21
CA GLU A 232 1.76 -7.09 11.19
C GLU A 232 2.42 -6.96 9.81
N PHE A 233 3.72 -6.66 9.79
CA PHE A 233 4.52 -6.54 8.58
C PHE A 233 5.26 -7.86 8.32
N PRO A 234 4.70 -8.82 7.56
CA PRO A 234 5.43 -10.04 7.26
C PRO A 234 6.47 -9.76 6.18
N TRP A 235 7.73 -9.73 6.59
CA TRP A 235 8.95 -9.56 5.77
C TRP A 235 9.02 -10.50 4.56
N PHE A 236 8.34 -11.65 4.60
CA PHE A 236 8.34 -12.66 3.54
C PHE A 236 7.61 -12.22 2.25
N ARG A 237 6.93 -11.07 2.24
CA ARG A 237 6.10 -10.61 1.09
C ARG A 237 6.66 -9.38 0.35
N MET A 238 7.94 -9.05 0.54
CA MET A 238 8.64 -7.99 -0.21
C MET A 238 8.68 -8.23 -1.73
N THR A 239 8.31 -9.42 -2.22
CA THR A 239 8.22 -9.74 -3.65
C THR A 239 7.25 -8.83 -4.40
N TYR A 240 6.15 -8.41 -3.78
CA TYR A 240 5.21 -7.47 -4.40
C TYR A 240 5.83 -6.06 -4.56
N PHE A 241 6.60 -5.61 -3.57
CA PHE A 241 7.36 -4.36 -3.66
C PHE A 241 8.44 -4.42 -4.75
N VAL A 242 9.12 -5.56 -4.89
CA VAL A 242 10.08 -5.78 -5.98
C VAL A 242 9.38 -5.71 -7.33
N LEU A 243 8.23 -6.37 -7.49
CA LEU A 243 7.43 -6.30 -8.73
C LEU A 243 6.97 -4.88 -9.04
N TRP A 244 6.55 -4.10 -8.04
CA TRP A 244 6.19 -2.70 -8.21
C TRP A 244 7.35 -1.86 -8.75
N THR A 245 8.53 -2.00 -8.13
CA THR A 245 9.75 -1.30 -8.58
C THR A 245 10.17 -1.74 -9.99
N CYS A 246 10.04 -3.02 -10.32
CA CYS A 246 10.32 -3.51 -11.68
C CYS A 246 9.32 -2.95 -12.70
N SER A 247 8.04 -2.85 -12.32
CA SER A 247 6.99 -2.30 -13.17
C SER A 247 7.27 -0.84 -13.53
N TYR A 248 7.71 -0.04 -12.54
CA TYR A 248 8.16 1.33 -12.78
C TYR A 248 9.31 1.38 -13.80
N VAL A 249 10.36 0.58 -13.63
CA VAL A 249 11.51 0.55 -14.56
C VAL A 249 11.07 0.17 -15.98
N ILE A 250 10.20 -0.83 -16.11
CA ILE A 250 9.66 -1.24 -17.43
C ILE A 250 8.88 -0.09 -18.08
N ILE A 251 8.06 0.62 -17.31
CA ILE A 251 7.26 1.74 -17.83
C ILE A 251 8.15 2.91 -18.24
N GLN A 252 9.23 3.17 -17.49
CA GLN A 252 10.25 4.13 -17.93
C GLN A 252 10.90 3.73 -19.24
N TRP A 253 11.26 2.45 -19.43
CA TRP A 253 11.82 1.98 -20.70
C TRP A 253 10.83 2.15 -21.84
N VAL A 254 9.56 1.81 -21.63
CA VAL A 254 8.50 2.00 -22.64
C VAL A 254 8.35 3.47 -22.99
N ALA A 255 8.20 4.36 -22.00
CA ALA A 255 8.07 5.80 -22.21
C ALA A 255 9.27 6.36 -23.00
N HIS A 256 10.48 5.92 -22.66
CA HIS A 256 11.69 6.32 -23.33
C HIS A 256 11.75 5.86 -24.79
N VAL A 257 11.36 4.60 -25.08
CA VAL A 257 11.26 4.08 -26.46
C VAL A 257 10.19 4.82 -27.27
N CYS A 258 9.11 5.27 -26.61
CA CYS A 258 8.09 6.13 -27.21
C CYS A 258 8.55 7.57 -27.46
N GLY A 259 9.77 7.94 -27.05
CA GLY A 259 10.34 9.27 -27.27
C GLY A 259 9.97 10.30 -26.21
N LEU A 260 9.40 9.89 -25.08
CA LEU A 260 9.23 10.77 -23.92
C LEU A 260 10.57 10.88 -23.22
N THR A 261 11.18 12.05 -23.31
CA THR A 261 12.38 12.41 -22.54
C THR A 261 11.96 13.38 -21.44
N TRP A 262 12.23 13.01 -20.20
CA TRP A 262 11.93 13.79 -18.99
C TRP A 262 13.23 14.28 -18.34
#